data_AF-A0A8B0SIW5-F1
#
_entry.id   AF-A0A8B0SIW5-F1
#
_cell.length_a   1.000
_cell.length_b   1.000
_cell.length_c   1.000
_cell.angle_alpha   90.00
_cell.angle_beta   90.00
_cell.angle_gamma   90.00
#
_symmetry.space_group_name_H-M   'P 1'
#
loop_
_entity.id
_entity.type
_entity.pdbx_description
1 polymer ?
#
loop_
_entity_poly.entity_id
_entity_poly.type
_entity_poly.pdbx_seq_one_letter_code
_entity_poly.pdbx_strand_id
1 'polypeptide(L)'
;MPTDLTHYALPEAIQQLAKKQYQLLKANPHHHSLRFQPKTGTPYWAARVSQDYRALARYQGNGNYLWLWIGTHSEYERLLSGK
;
A
#
# COMPACT_ATOMS: atom_id res chain seq x y z
N MET A 1 5.19 6.75 -7.89
CA MET A 1 5.27 5.27 -7.88
C MET A 1 6.02 4.88 -6.64
N PRO A 2 5.72 3.75 -5.97
CA PRO A 2 6.61 3.25 -4.93
C PRO A 2 7.98 3.08 -5.57
N THR A 3 8.93 3.92 -5.17
CA THR A 3 10.32 3.91 -5.65
C THR A 3 11.14 2.83 -4.94
N ASP A 4 10.48 1.99 -4.17
CA ASP A 4 11.09 1.11 -3.19
C ASP A 4 11.48 -0.22 -3.84
N LEU A 5 12.68 -0.71 -3.51
CA LEU A 5 13.29 -1.94 -4.06
C LEU A 5 12.39 -3.18 -3.90
N THR A 6 11.49 -3.14 -2.91
CA THR A 6 10.46 -4.17 -2.66
C THR A 6 9.51 -4.35 -3.83
N HIS A 7 9.17 -3.30 -4.59
CA HIS A 7 8.26 -3.41 -5.73
C HIS A 7 8.85 -4.26 -6.86
N TYR A 8 10.11 -4.02 -7.23
CA TYR A 8 10.76 -4.69 -8.37
C TYR A 8 11.10 -6.16 -8.08
N ALA A 9 11.14 -6.57 -6.81
CA ALA A 9 11.34 -7.95 -6.40
C ALA A 9 10.04 -8.79 -6.47
N LEU A 10 8.88 -8.17 -6.68
CA LEU A 10 7.60 -8.88 -6.77
C LEU A 10 7.39 -9.49 -8.16
N PRO A 11 6.55 -10.54 -8.29
CA PRO A 11 6.12 -11.03 -9.59
C PRO A 11 5.52 -9.92 -10.44
N GLU A 12 5.78 -9.92 -11.75
CA GLU A 12 5.36 -8.86 -12.67
C GLU A 12 3.86 -8.54 -12.59
N ALA A 13 3.01 -9.57 -12.44
CA ALA A 13 1.58 -9.40 -12.26
C ALA A 13 1.24 -8.54 -11.03
N ILE A 14 1.96 -8.71 -9.92
CA ILE A 14 1.76 -7.92 -8.70
C ILE A 14 2.29 -6.50 -8.89
N GLN A 15 3.39 -6.33 -9.63
CA GLN A 15 3.88 -5.00 -9.99
C GLN A 15 2.83 -4.20 -10.76
N GLN A 16 2.21 -4.82 -11.78
CA GLN A 16 1.15 -4.17 -12.57
C GLN A 16 -0.09 -3.85 -11.72
N LEU A 17 -0.50 -4.77 -10.83
CA LEU A 17 -1.61 -4.51 -9.90
C LEU A 17 -1.29 -3.36 -8.95
N ALA A 18 -0.08 -3.30 -8.40
CA ALA A 18 0.37 -2.21 -7.54
C ALA A 18 0.33 -0.88 -8.30
N LYS A 19 0.83 -0.85 -9.53
CA LYS A 19 0.79 0.31 -10.41
C LYS A 19 -0.65 0.80 -10.63
N LYS A 20 -1.57 -0.11 -10.93
CA LYS A 20 -3.00 0.18 -11.13
C LYS A 20 -3.64 0.76 -9.87
N GLN A 21 -3.43 0.12 -8.72
CA GLN A 21 -4.00 0.59 -7.44
C GLN A 21 -3.39 1.92 -6.99
N TYR A 22 -2.12 2.18 -7.30
CA TYR A 22 -1.50 3.47 -7.05
C TYR A 22 -2.14 4.59 -7.86
N GLN A 23 -2.39 4.36 -9.15
CA GLN A 23 -3.08 5.35 -9.99
C GLN A 23 -4.52 5.56 -9.51
N LEU A 24 -5.21 4.49 -9.10
CA LEU A 24 -6.54 4.59 -8.54
C LEU A 24 -6.56 5.39 -7.23
N LEU A 25 -5.58 5.17 -6.35
CA LEU A 25 -5.42 5.95 -5.11
C LEU A 25 -5.23 7.44 -5.40
N LYS A 26 -4.40 7.80 -6.39
CA LYS A 26 -4.21 9.19 -6.80
C LYS A 26 -5.48 9.84 -7.34
N ALA A 27 -6.27 9.09 -8.12
CA ALA A 27 -7.48 9.60 -8.75
C ALA A 27 -8.68 9.65 -7.78
N ASN A 28 -8.80 8.65 -6.91
CA ASN A 28 -9.89 8.51 -5.95
C ASN A 28 -9.44 7.73 -4.71
N PRO A 29 -8.94 8.42 -3.67
CA PRO A 29 -8.53 7.79 -2.42
C PRO A 29 -9.63 7.03 -1.68
N HIS A 30 -10.90 7.37 -1.94
CA HIS A 30 -12.07 6.77 -1.28
C HIS A 30 -12.63 5.56 -2.04
N HIS A 31 -11.98 5.11 -3.11
CA HIS A 31 -12.48 3.98 -3.89
C HIS A 31 -12.49 2.68 -3.05
N HIS A 32 -13.65 2.04 -2.94
CA HIS A 32 -13.87 0.87 -2.06
C HIS A 32 -12.91 -0.30 -2.32
N SER A 33 -12.44 -0.51 -3.55
CA SER A 33 -11.49 -1.58 -3.86
C SER A 33 -10.14 -1.40 -3.20
N LEU A 34 -9.72 -0.15 -2.93
CA LEU A 34 -8.45 0.14 -2.27
C LEU A 34 -8.48 -0.31 -0.81
N ARG A 35 -9.68 -0.37 -0.19
CA ARG A 35 -9.86 -0.53 1.26
C ARG A 35 -8.87 0.35 2.04
N PHE A 36 -8.70 1.58 1.56
CA PHE A 36 -7.64 2.45 2.04
C PHE A 36 -7.99 3.00 3.40
N GLN A 37 -7.32 2.49 4.44
CA GLN A 37 -7.71 2.73 5.82
C GLN A 37 -6.49 3.01 6.70
N PRO A 38 -6.62 3.95 7.66
CA PRO A 38 -5.57 4.20 8.64
C PRO A 38 -5.36 2.96 9.51
N LYS A 39 -4.13 2.77 9.97
CA LYS A 39 -3.79 1.69 10.90
C LYS A 39 -3.64 2.24 12.30
N THR A 40 -4.59 1.84 13.15
CA THR A 40 -4.68 2.24 14.55
C THR A 40 -3.34 2.05 15.25
N GLY A 41 -2.88 3.08 15.96
CA GLY A 41 -1.59 3.06 16.66
C GLY A 41 -0.37 3.30 15.77
N THR A 42 -0.53 3.60 14.47
CA THR A 42 0.60 3.88 13.56
C THR A 42 0.32 5.12 12.69
N PRO A 43 1.36 5.80 12.15
CA PRO A 43 1.19 6.88 11.18
C PRO A 43 0.87 6.36 9.76
N TYR A 44 0.64 5.06 9.59
CA TYR A 44 0.50 4.42 8.30
C TYR A 44 -0.95 4.14 7.92
N TRP A 45 -1.17 4.09 6.62
CA TRP A 45 -2.40 3.67 5.97
C TRP A 45 -2.10 2.44 5.14
N ALA A 46 -3.04 1.50 5.07
CA ALA A 46 -2.87 0.35 4.18
C ALA A 46 -3.83 0.42 3.00
N ALA A 47 -3.29 0.15 1.81
CA ALA A 47 -4.04 -0.07 0.59
C ALA A 47 -4.00 -1.55 0.21
N ARG A 48 -5.12 -2.06 -0.29
CA ARG A 48 -5.23 -3.40 -0.84
C ARG A 48 -4.74 -3.42 -2.29
N VAL A 49 -3.73 -4.25 -2.55
CA VAL A 49 -3.21 -4.46 -3.92
C VAL A 49 -3.87 -5.67 -4.58
N SER A 50 -3.93 -6.78 -3.85
CA SER A 50 -4.65 -8.00 -4.24
C SER A 50 -5.26 -8.66 -2.99
N GLN A 51 -5.73 -9.91 -3.07
CA GLN A 51 -6.14 -10.64 -1.86
C GLN A 51 -4.98 -10.76 -0.87
N ASP A 52 -3.79 -11.13 -1.38
CA ASP A 52 -2.62 -11.51 -0.56
C ASP A 52 -1.57 -10.41 -0.42
N TYR A 53 -1.68 -9.31 -1.18
CA TYR A 53 -0.71 -8.20 -1.13
C TYR A 53 -1.32 -6.90 -0.59
N ARG A 54 -0.54 -6.20 0.23
CA ARG A 54 -0.88 -4.88 0.80
C ARG A 54 0.25 -3.90 0.49
N ALA A 55 -0.13 -2.63 0.35
CA ALA A 55 0.81 -1.52 0.31
C ALA A 55 0.61 -0.64 1.53
N LEU A 56 1.71 -0.12 2.10
CA LEU A 56 1.66 0.88 3.16
C LEU A 56 1.93 2.26 2.58
N ALA A 57 1.12 3.20 3.02
CA ALA A 57 1.22 4.60 2.68
C ALA A 57 1.35 5.45 3.94
N ARG A 58 2.08 6.55 3.86
CA ARG A 58 2.07 7.60 4.90
C ARG A 58 1.36 8.83 4.37
N TYR A 59 0.48 9.39 5.18
CA TYR A 59 -0.15 10.66 4.87
C TYR A 59 0.89 11.79 4.98
N GLN A 60 1.05 12.58 3.92
CA GLN A 60 1.99 13.69 3.85
C GLN A 60 1.34 15.07 4.06
N GLY A 61 0.03 15.12 4.32
CA GLY A 61 -0.73 16.36 4.35
C GLY A 61 -1.35 16.71 3.00
N ASN A 62 -2.29 17.66 3.00
CA ASN A 62 -2.96 18.17 1.80
C ASN A 62 -3.60 17.09 0.91
N GLY A 63 -4.12 16.01 1.50
CA GLY A 63 -4.72 14.90 0.75
C GLY A 63 -3.71 13.97 0.06
N ASN A 64 -2.40 14.16 0.27
CA ASN A 64 -1.35 13.37 -0.38
C ASN A 64 -0.90 12.18 0.46
N TYR A 65 -0.65 11.07 -0.23
CA TYR A 65 -0.18 9.82 0.37
C TYR A 65 1.07 9.32 -0.35
N LEU A 66 2.11 9.03 0.42
CA LEU A 66 3.35 8.43 -0.09
C LEU A 66 3.33 6.93 0.16
N TRP A 67 3.40 6.13 -0.91
CA TRP A 67 3.59 4.68 -0.79
C TRP A 67 5.03 4.35 -0.43
N LEU A 68 5.20 3.71 0.72
CA LEU A 68 6.50 3.38 1.30
C LEU A 68 6.88 1.91 1.10
N TRP A 69 5.88 1.02 1.04
CA TRP A 69 6.14 -0.41 1.05
C TRP A 69 5.03 -1.17 0.35
N ILE A 70 5.38 -2.33 -0.23
CA ILE A 70 4.44 -3.32 -0.72
C ILE A 70 4.98 -4.73 -0.42
N GLY A 71 4.10 -5.62 -0.01
CA GLY A 71 4.44 -7.02 0.21
C GLY A 71 3.23 -7.86 0.60
N THR A 72 3.49 -9.09 1.03
CA THR A 72 2.45 -10.05 1.39
C THR A 72 1.70 -9.64 2.65
N HIS A 73 0.51 -10.21 2.84
CA HIS A 73 -0.27 -10.01 4.05
C HIS A 73 0.51 -10.42 5.30
N SER A 74 1.26 -11.52 5.25
CA SER A 74 2.08 -11.99 6.37
C SER A 74 3.22 -11.02 6.73
N GLU A 75 3.92 -10.46 5.74
CA GLU A 75 4.96 -9.45 5.98
C GLU A 75 4.34 -8.15 6.53
N TYR A 76 3.19 -7.76 6.00
CA TYR A 76 2.41 -6.63 6.50
C TYR A 76 2.01 -6.81 7.97
N GLU A 77 1.50 -7.98 8.35
CA GLU A 77 1.15 -8.29 9.75
C GLU A 77 2.40 -8.23 10.64
N ARG A 78 3.54 -8.78 10.18
CA ARG A 78 4.81 -8.69 10.92
C ARG A 78 5.24 -7.24 11.16
N LEU A 79 5.25 -6.41 10.11
CA LEU A 79 5.62 -4.99 10.18
C LEU A 79 4.76 -4.21 11.18
N LEU A 80 3.48 -4.55 11.33
CA LEU A 80 2.58 -3.90 12.27
C LEU A 80 2.59 -4.53 13.66
N SER A 81 2.99 -5.79 13.79
CA SER A 81 3.01 -6.51 15.07
C SER A 81 4.15 -6.08 16.01
N GLY A 82 5.13 -5.32 15.52
CA GLY A 82 6.19 -4.71 16.35
C GLY A 82 6.99 -5.69 17.21
N LYS A 83 7.02 -6.99 16.85
CA LYS A 83 7.83 -8.03 17.49
C LYS A 83 9.12 -8.26 16.73
#